data_AF-A0A2C6AUV0-F1
#
_entry.id   AF-A0A2C6AUV0-F1
#
_cell.length_a   1.000
_cell.length_b   1.000
_cell.length_c   1.000
_cell.angle_alpha   90.00
_cell.angle_beta   90.00
_cell.angle_gamma   90.00
#
_symmetry.space_group_name_H-M   'P 1'
#
loop_
_entity.id
_entity.type
_entity.pdbx_description
1 polymer ?
#
loop_
_entity_poly.entity_id
_entity_poly.type
_entity_poly.pdbx_seq_one_letter_code
_entity_poly.pdbx_strand_id
1 'polypeptide(L)'
;MNKEILNLVERVFIFLKLEDFSKLKNILSMIEKEFPNYYKFFENFKDKSMGEKASDILSNVFDSLTLGGSPLALLGKKAEKEEKEKELILQKGLLKDEIRKILKNYSESSEEKSFLEFLLGKI
;
A
#
# COMPACT_ATOMS: atom_id res chain seq x y z
N MET A 1 3.96 3.93 -16.83
CA MET A 1 4.33 4.14 -15.42
C MET A 1 5.73 3.61 -15.21
N ASN A 2 6.57 4.33 -14.49
CA ASN A 2 7.91 3.90 -14.09
C ASN A 2 7.81 2.64 -13.22
N LYS A 3 8.76 1.69 -13.38
CA LYS A 3 8.78 0.43 -12.64
C LYS A 3 8.89 0.61 -11.12
N GLU A 4 9.66 1.59 -10.67
CA GLU A 4 9.80 1.92 -9.25
C GLU A 4 8.47 2.40 -8.66
N ILE A 5 7.76 3.24 -9.42
CA ILE A 5 6.45 3.77 -9.04
C ILE A 5 5.40 2.68 -9.04
N LEU A 6 5.41 1.80 -10.04
CA LEU A 6 4.51 0.65 -10.09
C LEU A 6 4.66 -0.22 -8.84
N ASN A 7 5.90 -0.56 -8.46
CA ASN A 7 6.19 -1.36 -7.27
C ASN A 7 5.74 -0.66 -5.96
N LEU A 8 5.93 0.66 -5.87
CA LEU A 8 5.45 1.43 -4.72
C LEU A 8 3.91 1.39 -4.62
N VAL A 9 3.21 1.59 -5.74
CA VAL A 9 1.74 1.60 -5.78
C VAL A 9 1.18 0.20 -5.47
N GLU A 10 1.82 -0.86 -5.95
CA GLU A 10 1.49 -2.23 -5.55
C GLU A 10 1.61 -2.42 -4.04
N ARG A 11 2.70 -1.98 -3.41
CA ARG A 11 2.86 -2.02 -1.94
C ARG A 11 1.75 -1.25 -1.22
N VAL A 12 1.37 -0.07 -1.74
CA VAL A 12 0.23 0.70 -1.21
C VAL A 12 -1.09 -0.06 -1.31
N PHE A 13 -1.35 -0.72 -2.44
CA PHE A 13 -2.61 -1.46 -2.62
C PHE A 13 -2.65 -2.74 -1.80
N ILE A 14 -1.51 -3.41 -1.64
CA ILE A 14 -1.38 -4.54 -0.71
C ILE A 14 -1.67 -4.07 0.72
N PHE A 15 -1.08 -2.95 1.16
CA PHE A 15 -1.35 -2.36 2.48
C PHE A 15 -2.85 -2.05 2.66
N LEU A 16 -3.47 -1.36 1.70
CA LEU A 16 -4.90 -1.03 1.76
C LEU A 16 -5.78 -2.28 1.74
N LYS A 17 -5.39 -3.34 1.04
CA LYS A 17 -6.12 -4.61 1.04
C LYS A 17 -6.21 -5.23 2.43
N LEU A 18 -5.16 -5.07 3.24
CA LEU A 18 -5.11 -5.52 4.63
C LEU A 18 -5.79 -4.58 5.61
N GLU A 19 -5.51 -3.27 5.50
CA GLU A 19 -6.06 -2.24 6.38
C GLU A 19 -7.59 -2.13 6.19
N ASP A 20 -8.02 -1.93 4.95
CA ASP A 20 -9.43 -1.72 4.59
C ASP A 20 -9.65 -1.99 3.09
N PHE A 21 -10.06 -3.23 2.77
CA PHE A 21 -10.34 -3.63 1.40
C PHE A 21 -11.47 -2.83 0.74
N SER A 22 -12.42 -2.31 1.52
CA SER A 22 -13.48 -1.45 0.98
C SER A 22 -12.92 -0.10 0.54
N LYS A 23 -11.97 0.46 1.32
CA LYS A 23 -11.21 1.65 0.92
C LYS A 23 -10.40 1.40 -0.34
N LEU A 24 -9.71 0.26 -0.47
CA LEU A 24 -9.01 -0.10 -1.71
C LEU A 24 -9.96 -0.12 -2.91
N LYS A 25 -11.11 -0.78 -2.79
CA LYS A 25 -12.12 -0.83 -3.87
C LYS A 25 -12.57 0.57 -4.30
N ASN A 26 -12.85 1.44 -3.34
CA ASN A 26 -13.26 2.81 -3.63
C ASN A 26 -12.16 3.59 -4.38
N ILE A 27 -10.90 3.41 -3.96
CA ILE A 27 -9.74 4.02 -4.63
C ILE A 27 -9.60 3.47 -6.06
N LEU A 28 -9.69 2.15 -6.25
CA LEU A 28 -9.63 1.53 -7.58
C LEU A 28 -10.74 2.04 -8.52
N SER A 29 -11.96 2.23 -8.01
CA SER A 29 -13.06 2.79 -8.79
C SER A 29 -12.87 4.27 -9.16
N MET A 30 -12.15 5.05 -8.33
CA MET A 30 -11.77 6.42 -8.69
C MET A 30 -10.66 6.41 -9.74
N ILE A 31 -9.65 5.55 -9.59
CA ILE A 31 -8.55 5.40 -10.54
C ILE A 31 -9.05 4.94 -11.91
N GLU A 32 -10.02 4.02 -11.96
CA GLU A 32 -10.65 3.57 -13.21
C GLU A 32 -11.26 4.74 -14.00
N LYS A 33 -11.78 5.76 -13.31
CA LYS A 33 -12.40 6.95 -13.92
C LYS A 33 -11.39 8.05 -14.25
N GLU A 34 -10.50 8.36 -13.31
CA GLU A 34 -9.59 9.52 -13.40
C GLU A 34 -8.25 9.17 -14.05
N PHE A 35 -7.80 7.92 -13.95
CA PHE A 35 -6.51 7.43 -14.44
C PHE A 35 -6.64 6.06 -15.14
N PRO A 36 -7.49 5.94 -16.19
CA PRO A 36 -7.80 4.65 -16.83
C PRO A 36 -6.57 3.93 -17.40
N ASN A 37 -5.53 4.68 -17.78
CA ASN A 37 -4.26 4.11 -18.25
C ASN A 37 -3.50 3.38 -17.13
N TYR A 38 -3.59 3.88 -15.90
CA TYR A 38 -2.94 3.26 -14.74
C TYR A 38 -3.79 2.16 -14.11
N TYR A 39 -5.12 2.28 -14.19
CA TYR A 39 -6.04 1.27 -13.69
C TYR A 39 -5.73 -0.14 -14.26
N LYS A 40 -5.34 -0.25 -15.53
CA LYS A 40 -4.99 -1.52 -16.19
C LYS A 40 -3.90 -2.32 -15.48
N PHE A 41 -2.98 -1.66 -14.76
CA PHE A 41 -1.94 -2.36 -14.00
C PHE A 41 -2.48 -2.97 -12.70
N PHE A 42 -3.61 -2.48 -12.20
CA PHE A 42 -4.09 -2.78 -10.86
C PHE A 42 -5.47 -3.43 -10.81
N GLU A 43 -6.06 -3.74 -11.97
CA GLU A 43 -7.37 -4.40 -12.05
C GLU A 43 -7.45 -5.67 -11.19
N ASN A 44 -6.37 -6.44 -11.15
CA ASN A 44 -6.25 -7.66 -10.34
C ASN A 44 -6.45 -7.43 -8.83
N PHE A 45 -6.27 -6.19 -8.34
CA PHE A 45 -6.51 -5.86 -6.93
C PHE A 45 -7.99 -5.76 -6.55
N LYS A 46 -8.92 -5.75 -7.53
CA LYS A 46 -10.37 -5.79 -7.26
C LYS A 46 -10.82 -7.11 -6.61
N ASP A 47 -10.08 -8.19 -6.83
CA ASP A 47 -10.43 -9.52 -6.35
C ASP A 47 -9.89 -9.81 -4.96
N LYS A 48 -10.78 -10.32 -4.09
CA LYS A 48 -10.43 -10.67 -2.70
C LYS A 48 -9.54 -11.92 -2.61
N SER A 49 -9.65 -12.83 -3.59
CA SER A 49 -8.98 -14.14 -3.62
C SER A 49 -7.46 -14.09 -3.81
N MET A 50 -6.91 -12.96 -4.28
CA MET A 50 -5.44 -12.75 -4.27
C MET A 50 -4.85 -12.68 -2.85
N GLY A 51 -5.69 -12.71 -1.80
CA GLY A 51 -5.28 -12.65 -0.40
C GLY A 51 -4.30 -13.73 0.05
N GLU A 52 -4.37 -14.95 -0.49
CA GLU A 52 -3.44 -16.05 -0.11
C GLU A 52 -2.04 -15.83 -0.66
N LYS A 53 -1.89 -15.42 -1.93
CA LYS A 53 -0.57 -15.07 -2.49
C LYS A 53 -0.05 -13.72 -1.97
N ALA A 54 -0.96 -12.78 -1.69
CA ALA A 54 -0.60 -11.53 -1.06
C ALA A 54 -0.06 -11.79 0.35
N SER A 55 -0.66 -12.69 1.14
CA SER A 55 -0.17 -13.12 2.45
C SER A 55 1.28 -13.62 2.43
N ASP A 56 1.66 -14.45 1.45
CA ASP A 56 3.04 -14.95 1.32
C ASP A 56 4.04 -13.86 0.88
N ILE A 57 3.62 -12.97 -0.03
CA ILE A 57 4.39 -11.77 -0.39
C ILE A 57 4.51 -10.83 0.81
N LEU A 58 3.47 -10.76 1.62
CA LEU A 58 3.35 -9.92 2.80
C LEU A 58 4.21 -10.42 3.95
N SER A 59 4.28 -11.73 4.23
CA SER A 59 5.25 -12.24 5.20
C SER A 59 6.63 -11.79 4.80
N ASN A 60 7.05 -11.98 3.55
CA ASN A 60 8.37 -11.55 3.11
C ASN A 60 8.60 -10.01 3.16
N VAL A 61 7.58 -9.20 2.85
CA VAL A 61 7.68 -7.73 2.93
C VAL A 61 7.65 -7.22 4.37
N PHE A 62 6.77 -7.74 5.23
CA PHE A 62 6.69 -7.42 6.66
C PHE A 62 7.90 -7.97 7.42
N ASP A 63 8.36 -9.18 7.13
CA ASP A 63 9.59 -9.77 7.67
C ASP A 63 10.83 -8.94 7.29
N SER A 64 10.82 -8.29 6.12
CA SER A 64 11.92 -7.39 5.71
C SER A 64 11.87 -6.00 6.36
N LEU A 65 10.69 -5.57 6.85
CA LEU A 65 10.49 -4.26 7.49
C LEU A 65 10.48 -4.35 9.02
N THR A 66 10.26 -5.53 9.57
CA THR A 66 10.38 -5.82 11.00
C THR A 66 11.85 -6.07 11.35
N LEU A 67 12.50 -5.00 11.82
CA LEU A 67 13.87 -5.03 12.32
C LEU A 67 13.92 -5.86 13.62
N GLY A 68 14.11 -7.18 13.49
CA GLY A 68 14.41 -8.08 14.61
C GLY A 68 13.19 -8.81 15.17
N GLY A 69 13.08 -10.09 14.84
CA GLY A 69 12.02 -10.97 15.31
C GLY A 69 11.86 -11.03 16.83
N SER A 70 10.60 -11.00 17.29
CA SER A 70 10.19 -11.47 18.61
C SER A 70 8.67 -11.60 18.71
N PRO A 71 8.12 -12.31 19.71
CA PRO A 71 7.12 -13.32 19.47
C PRO A 71 5.72 -12.76 19.73
N LEU A 72 5.06 -12.29 18.67
CA LEU A 72 3.62 -11.95 18.68
C LEU A 72 2.76 -13.06 19.31
N ALA A 73 3.23 -14.30 19.25
CA ALA A 73 2.58 -15.47 19.85
C ALA A 73 2.57 -15.51 21.39
N LEU A 74 3.37 -14.68 22.09
CA LEU A 74 3.46 -14.69 23.57
C LEU A 74 2.66 -13.56 24.25
N LEU A 75 2.10 -12.62 23.49
CA LEU A 75 1.33 -11.51 24.03
C LEU A 75 -0.17 -11.84 24.05
N GLY A 76 -0.87 -11.53 25.14
CA GLY A 76 -2.32 -11.73 25.22
C GLY A 76 -3.06 -10.93 24.13
N LYS A 77 -4.24 -11.41 23.69
CA LYS A 77 -5.02 -10.88 22.54
C LYS A 77 -5.17 -9.35 22.46
N LYS A 78 -5.11 -8.65 23.60
CA LYS A 78 -5.19 -7.19 23.67
C LYS A 78 -3.88 -6.50 23.28
N ALA A 79 -2.74 -7.03 23.72
CA ALA A 79 -1.41 -6.48 23.40
C ALA A 79 -1.03 -6.76 21.93
N GLU A 80 -1.37 -7.94 21.40
CA GLU A 80 -1.17 -8.28 19.99
C GLU A 80 -1.94 -7.32 19.05
N LYS A 81 -3.17 -6.94 19.42
CA LYS A 81 -3.96 -6.00 18.62
C LYS A 81 -3.37 -4.59 18.62
N GLU A 82 -2.89 -4.13 19.78
CA GLU A 82 -2.31 -2.79 19.91
C GLU A 82 -0.97 -2.67 19.17
N GLU A 83 -0.17 -3.73 19.15
CA GLU A 83 1.08 -3.79 18.40
C GLU A 83 0.85 -3.79 16.88
N LYS A 84 -0.13 -4.59 16.41
CA LYS A 84 -0.57 -4.57 15.00
C LYS A 84 -1.07 -3.20 14.55
N GLU A 85 -1.83 -2.50 15.39
CA GLU A 85 -2.29 -1.14 15.09
C GLU A 85 -1.11 -0.15 14.95
N LYS A 86 -0.13 -0.22 15.86
CA LYS A 86 1.10 0.60 15.79
C LYS A 86 1.90 0.32 14.53
N GLU A 87 2.03 -0.96 14.16
CA GLU A 87 2.74 -1.36 12.94
C GLU A 87 2.04 -0.85 11.69
N LEU A 88 0.71 -0.98 11.59
CA LEU A 88 -0.05 -0.43 10.45
C LEU A 88 0.13 1.09 10.31
N ILE A 89 0.13 1.84 11.43
CA ILE A 89 0.36 3.29 11.42
C ILE A 89 1.78 3.61 10.93
N LEU A 90 2.79 2.88 11.39
CA LEU A 90 4.18 3.06 10.96
C LEU A 90 4.32 2.80 9.46
N GLN A 91 3.79 1.68 8.97
CA GLN A 91 3.85 1.29 7.56
C GLN A 91 3.16 2.31 6.65
N LYS A 92 2.00 2.80 7.06
CA LYS A 92 1.29 3.88 6.39
C LYS A 92 2.13 5.14 6.29
N GLY A 93 2.83 5.51 7.36
CA GLY A 93 3.77 6.64 7.37
C GLY A 93 4.91 6.46 6.37
N LEU A 94 5.55 5.29 6.37
CA LEU A 94 6.65 4.96 5.45
C LEU A 94 6.21 5.05 3.98
N LEU A 95 5.07 4.47 3.62
CA LEU A 95 4.53 4.53 2.26
C LEU A 95 4.25 5.97 1.81
N LYS A 96 3.69 6.81 2.70
CA LYS A 96 3.48 8.24 2.42
C LYS A 96 4.78 8.98 2.19
N ASP A 97 5.80 8.70 2.99
CA ASP A 97 7.11 9.35 2.87
C ASP A 97 7.86 8.92 1.61
N GLU A 98 7.75 7.65 1.21
CA GLU A 98 8.26 7.16 -0.08
C GLU A 98 7.58 7.91 -1.24
N ILE A 99 6.25 8.03 -1.26
CA ILE A 99 5.54 8.79 -2.29
C ILE A 99 6.00 10.26 -2.31
N ARG A 100 6.11 10.91 -1.14
CA ARG A 100 6.59 12.29 -1.05
C ARG A 100 8.01 12.47 -1.58
N LYS A 101 8.90 11.51 -1.33
CA LYS A 101 10.27 11.54 -1.86
C LYS A 101 10.27 11.46 -3.38
N ILE A 102 9.49 10.56 -3.96
CA ILE A 102 9.34 10.46 -5.42
C ILE A 102 8.75 11.76 -6.00
N LEU A 103 7.70 12.31 -5.38
CA LEU A 103 7.06 13.54 -5.83
C LEU A 103 8.02 14.74 -5.88
N LYS A 104 8.99 14.83 -4.94
CA LYS A 104 10.02 15.88 -4.95
C LYS A 104 10.91 15.85 -6.20
N ASN A 105 11.02 14.70 -6.86
CA ASN A 105 11.84 14.54 -8.06
C ASN A 105 11.10 14.93 -9.34
N TYR A 106 9.80 15.22 -9.28
CA TYR A 106 9.05 15.73 -10.45
C TYR A 106 9.18 17.26 -10.55
N SER A 107 10.00 17.70 -11.51
CA SER A 107 10.15 19.11 -11.89
C SER A 107 8.93 19.67 -12.62
N GLU A 108 8.18 18.82 -13.34
CA GLU A 108 7.04 19.22 -14.17
C GLU A 108 5.77 18.44 -13.81
N SER A 109 4.61 18.98 -14.18
CA SER A 109 3.34 18.26 -14.07
C SER A 109 3.31 17.11 -15.06
N SER A 110 3.01 15.91 -14.57
CA SER A 110 2.80 14.71 -15.39
C SER A 110 1.58 13.95 -14.88
N GLU A 111 0.98 13.11 -15.72
CA GLU A 111 -0.12 12.22 -15.31
C GLU A 111 0.32 11.34 -14.13
N GLU A 112 1.58 10.90 -14.12
CA GLU A 112 2.16 10.07 -13.06
C GLU A 112 2.31 10.84 -11.74
N LYS A 113 2.71 12.12 -11.81
CA LYS A 113 2.73 13.02 -10.65
C LYS A 113 1.32 13.20 -10.09
N SER A 114 0.34 13.53 -10.93
CA SER A 114 -1.05 13.72 -10.52
C SER A 114 -1.64 12.45 -9.88
N PHE A 115 -1.29 11.28 -10.43
CA PHE A 115 -1.70 9.99 -9.87
C PHE A 115 -1.10 9.74 -8.49
N LEU A 116 0.19 10.03 -8.30
CA LEU A 116 0.86 9.90 -7.00
C LEU A 116 0.33 10.89 -5.97
N GLU A 117 0.03 12.13 -6.36
CA GLU A 117 -0.62 13.14 -5.51
C GLU A 117 -2.04 12.69 -5.10
N PHE A 118 -2.81 12.17 -6.06
CA PHE A 118 -4.11 11.56 -5.80
C PHE A 118 -3.98 10.44 -4.76
N LEU A 119 -3.07 9.48 -4.99
CA LEU A 119 -2.87 8.36 -4.08
C LEU A 119 -2.50 8.84 -2.68
N LEU A 120 -1.52 9.74 -2.56
CA LEU A 120 -1.08 10.31 -1.29
C LEU A 120 -2.24 10.93 -0.48
N GLY A 121 -3.20 11.55 -1.17
CA GLY A 121 -4.41 12.11 -0.56
C GLY A 121 -5.43 11.07 -0.11
N LYS A 122 -5.36 9.83 -0.60
CA LYS A 122 -6.30 8.74 -0.26
C LYS A 122 -5.80 7.79 0.82
N ILE A 123 -4.48 7.62 0.94
CA ILE A 123 -3.90 6.75 1.99
C ILE A 123 -3.98 7.38 3.36
#